data_AF-A0AAW3DPA4-F1
#
_entry.id   AF-A0AAW3DPA4-F1
#
_cell.length_a   1.000
_cell.length_b   1.000
_cell.length_c   1.000
_cell.angle_alpha   90.00
_cell.angle_beta   90.00
_cell.angle_gamma   90.00
#
_symmetry.space_group_name_H-M   'P 1'
#
loop_
_entity.id
_entity.type
_entity.pdbx_description
1 polymer ?
#
loop_
_entity_poly.entity_id
_entity_poly.type
_entity_poly.pdbx_seq_one_letter_code
_entity_poly.pdbx_strand_id
1 'polypeptide(L)'
;MEGRGKRPADNSKESEEEETGKADVNEEDFHLKILKDICCELLSNMLQELTKENMLEGLHQGHLNEQTCSCAFQNLLPLYFASVESFLEVLREADQTLADNLEKRFPNLKV
;
A
#
# COMPACT_ATOMS: atom_id res chain seq x y z
N MET A 1 45.82 53.99 8.79
CA MET A 1 45.14 52.67 8.76
C MET A 1 43.68 52.89 9.09
N GLU A 2 42.85 52.42 8.19
CA GLU A 2 41.38 52.50 8.14
C GLU A 2 40.72 52.06 9.46
N GLY A 3 39.48 52.43 9.81
CA GLY A 3 38.43 53.18 9.12
C GLY A 3 37.23 53.28 10.07
N ARG A 4 36.63 54.47 10.15
CA ARG A 4 35.34 54.72 10.81
C ARG A 4 34.21 54.42 9.82
N GLY A 5 33.17 53.73 10.25
CA GLY A 5 31.95 53.58 9.45
C GLY A 5 30.72 53.19 10.28
N LYS A 6 30.00 54.18 10.81
CA LYS A 6 28.62 54.07 11.33
C LYS A 6 27.62 54.22 10.19
N ARG A 7 26.60 53.34 10.08
CA ARG A 7 25.16 53.67 10.30
C ARG A 7 24.20 52.51 9.90
N PRO A 8 22.97 52.49 10.46
CA PRO A 8 21.95 51.45 10.26
C PRO A 8 21.06 51.75 9.05
N ALA A 9 20.37 50.74 8.52
CA ALA A 9 19.35 50.92 7.48
C ALA A 9 18.13 50.02 7.73
N ASP A 10 16.98 50.65 7.68
CA ASP A 10 15.62 50.13 7.83
C ASP A 10 15.02 49.86 6.42
N ASN A 11 14.14 48.87 6.35
CA ASN A 11 13.13 48.56 5.33
C ASN A 11 13.52 48.20 3.88
N SER A 12 13.06 47.02 3.44
CA SER A 12 12.53 46.82 2.08
C SER A 12 11.39 45.80 2.11
N LYS A 13 10.30 46.22 1.46
CA LYS A 13 8.98 45.61 1.38
C LYS A 13 8.94 44.44 0.39
N GLU A 14 8.03 43.51 0.68
CA GLU A 14 7.13 42.82 -0.26
C GLU A 14 7.76 41.99 -1.39
N SER A 15 7.63 40.67 -1.26
CA SER A 15 7.45 39.79 -2.40
C SER A 15 6.37 38.79 -2.00
N GLU A 16 5.13 39.21 -2.29
CA GLU A 16 3.99 38.33 -2.46
C GLU A 16 4.33 37.36 -3.59
N GLU A 17 4.09 36.06 -3.39
CA GLU A 17 3.12 35.29 -4.14
C GLU A 17 3.30 33.80 -3.81
N GLU A 18 2.21 33.21 -3.34
CA GLU A 18 1.93 31.79 -3.50
C GLU A 18 2.24 31.38 -4.94
N GLU A 19 3.27 30.57 -5.16
CA GLU A 19 3.17 29.56 -6.20
C GLU A 19 2.98 28.22 -5.50
N THR A 20 1.69 27.89 -5.42
CA THR A 20 1.09 26.55 -5.45
C THR A 20 1.94 25.54 -6.22
N GLY A 21 3.02 25.08 -5.60
CA GLY A 21 3.60 23.78 -5.90
C GLY A 21 2.60 22.76 -5.38
N LYS A 22 1.75 22.25 -6.27
CA LYS A 22 1.19 20.90 -6.10
C LYS A 22 2.40 19.99 -5.88
N ALA A 23 2.81 19.83 -4.63
CA ALA A 23 3.81 18.85 -4.26
C ALA A 23 3.21 17.53 -4.71
N ASP A 24 3.77 17.01 -5.79
CA ASP A 24 3.42 15.74 -6.36
C ASP A 24 3.36 14.73 -5.21
N VAL A 25 2.17 14.24 -4.90
CA VAL A 25 1.86 13.46 -3.69
C VAL A 25 2.49 12.06 -3.75
N ASN A 26 3.38 11.79 -4.70
CA ASN A 26 3.64 10.41 -5.11
C ASN A 26 5.08 10.08 -5.48
N GLU A 27 6.06 10.64 -4.78
CA GLU A 27 7.39 10.02 -4.72
C GLU A 27 7.43 9.12 -3.47
N GLU A 28 7.04 7.85 -3.66
CA GLU A 28 7.13 6.81 -2.62
C GLU A 28 8.60 6.71 -2.17
N ASP A 29 8.87 6.89 -0.88
CA ASP A 29 10.22 6.85 -0.31
C ASP A 29 10.97 5.60 -0.78
N PHE A 30 12.18 5.78 -1.34
CA PHE A 30 12.96 4.69 -1.92
C PHE A 30 13.16 3.51 -0.95
N HIS A 31 13.39 3.78 0.33
CA HIS A 31 13.54 2.74 1.34
C HIS A 31 12.22 2.03 1.62
N LEU A 32 11.10 2.76 1.65
CA LEU A 32 9.77 2.16 1.78
C LEU A 32 9.41 1.31 0.57
N LYS A 33 9.79 1.74 -0.63
CA LYS A 33 9.57 0.97 -1.85
C LYS A 33 10.33 -0.36 -1.83
N ILE A 34 11.61 -0.35 -1.46
CA ILE A 34 12.39 -1.59 -1.29
C ILE A 34 11.72 -2.52 -0.28
N LEU A 35 11.28 -1.97 0.86
CA LEU A 35 10.62 -2.77 1.89
C LEU A 35 9.31 -3.38 1.38
N LYS A 36 8.50 -2.58 0.68
CA LYS A 36 7.23 -3.03 0.10
C LYS A 36 7.44 -4.12 -0.94
N ASP A 37 8.41 -3.98 -1.83
CA ASP A 37 8.71 -4.98 -2.86
C ASP A 37 9.09 -6.33 -2.21
N ILE A 38 10.01 -6.32 -1.22
CA ILE A 38 10.43 -7.53 -0.50
C ILE A 38 9.26 -8.16 0.27
N CYS A 39 8.46 -7.34 0.96
CA CYS A 39 7.31 -7.82 1.72
C CYS A 39 6.24 -8.42 0.82
N CYS A 40 5.98 -7.83 -0.35
CA CYS A 40 5.01 -8.36 -1.30
C CYS A 40 5.48 -9.69 -1.89
N GLU A 41 6.77 -9.85 -2.22
CA GLU A 41 7.32 -11.12 -2.69
C GLU A 41 7.25 -12.22 -1.62
N LEU A 42 7.61 -11.91 -0.37
CA LEU A 42 7.47 -12.85 0.73
C LEU A 42 6.00 -13.26 0.92
N LEU A 43 5.11 -12.27 0.98
CA LEU A 43 3.69 -12.51 1.21
C LEU A 43 3.04 -13.31 0.07
N SER A 44 3.41 -13.04 -1.19
CA SER A 44 2.88 -13.77 -2.34
C SER A 44 3.24 -15.26 -2.27
N ASN A 45 4.47 -15.58 -1.85
CA ASN A 45 4.91 -16.96 -1.68
C ASN A 45 4.14 -17.64 -0.53
N MET A 46 4.02 -16.96 0.61
CA MET A 46 3.30 -17.50 1.76
C MET A 46 1.82 -17.75 1.46
N LEU A 47 1.15 -16.86 0.71
CA LEU A 47 -0.26 -17.05 0.33
C LEU A 47 -0.47 -18.29 -0.53
N GLN A 48 0.48 -18.63 -1.39
CA GLN A 48 0.42 -19.82 -2.26
C GLN A 48 0.63 -21.13 -1.49
N GLU A 49 1.26 -21.09 -0.32
CA GLU A 49 1.46 -22.26 0.54
C GLU A 49 0.23 -22.53 1.43
N LEU A 50 -0.72 -21.60 1.54
CA LEU A 50 -1.90 -21.77 2.38
C LEU A 50 -2.85 -22.81 1.80
N THR A 51 -3.01 -23.90 2.54
CA THR A 51 -4.01 -24.92 2.22
C THR A 51 -5.40 -24.51 2.69
N LYS A 52 -6.42 -25.20 2.16
CA LYS A 52 -7.81 -25.04 2.62
C LYS A 52 -7.96 -25.22 4.13
N GLU A 53 -7.23 -26.16 4.74
CA GLU A 53 -7.27 -26.41 6.18
C GLU A 53 -6.75 -25.20 6.96
N ASN A 54 -5.62 -24.63 6.54
CA ASN A 54 -5.07 -23.41 7.15
C ASN A 54 -6.02 -22.22 6.98
N MET A 55 -6.72 -22.12 5.85
CA MET A 55 -7.71 -21.06 5.64
C MET A 55 -8.90 -21.20 6.58
N LEU A 56 -9.45 -22.41 6.73
CA LEU A 56 -10.56 -22.67 7.65
C LEU A 56 -10.19 -22.33 9.09
N GLU A 57 -9.00 -22.73 9.53
CA GLU A 57 -8.49 -22.37 10.86
C GLU A 57 -8.33 -20.85 11.01
N GLY A 58 -7.71 -20.19 10.03
CA GLY A 58 -7.51 -18.75 10.02
C GLY A 58 -8.82 -17.95 10.03
N LEU A 59 -9.84 -18.43 9.33
CA LEU A 59 -11.20 -17.86 9.34
C LEU A 59 -11.84 -18.04 10.72
N HIS A 60 -11.76 -19.24 11.30
CA HIS A 60 -12.32 -19.54 12.61
C HIS A 60 -11.68 -18.69 13.72
N GLN A 61 -10.37 -18.47 13.65
CA GLN A 61 -9.62 -17.64 14.59
C GLN A 61 -9.74 -16.13 14.30
N GLY A 62 -10.39 -15.74 13.19
CA GLY A 62 -10.58 -14.35 12.79
C GLY A 62 -9.34 -13.67 12.21
N HIS A 63 -8.26 -14.42 11.96
CA HIS A 63 -7.06 -13.92 11.28
C HIS A 63 -7.31 -13.65 9.79
N LEU A 64 -8.14 -14.49 9.16
CA LEU A 64 -8.67 -14.26 7.83
C LEU A 64 -10.05 -13.65 7.93
N ASN A 65 -10.20 -12.46 7.35
CA ASN A 65 -11.45 -11.73 7.25
C ASN A 65 -11.38 -10.73 6.09
N GLU A 66 -12.47 -10.04 5.79
CA GLU A 66 -12.54 -9.11 4.66
C GLU A 66 -11.49 -8.00 4.75
N GLN A 67 -11.22 -7.48 5.95
CA GLN A 67 -10.26 -6.40 6.15
C GLN A 67 -8.83 -6.87 5.87
N THR A 68 -8.42 -8.00 6.45
CA THR A 68 -7.05 -8.52 6.30
C THR A 68 -6.78 -8.95 4.87
N CYS A 69 -7.72 -9.68 4.25
CA CYS A 69 -7.63 -10.07 2.85
C CYS A 69 -7.62 -8.85 1.91
N SER A 70 -8.49 -7.85 2.14
CA SER A 70 -8.50 -6.64 1.32
C SER A 70 -7.17 -5.88 1.38
N CYS A 71 -6.58 -5.77 2.57
CA CYS A 71 -5.29 -5.10 2.74
C CYS A 71 -4.19 -5.84 1.96
N ALA A 72 -4.14 -7.17 2.08
CA ALA A 72 -3.18 -7.97 1.32
C ALA A 72 -3.36 -7.79 -0.19
N PHE A 73 -4.60 -7.90 -0.68
CA PHE A 73 -4.89 -7.81 -2.12
C PHE A 73 -4.56 -6.43 -2.70
N GLN A 74 -4.82 -5.35 -1.95
CA GLN A 74 -4.45 -3.99 -2.36
C GLN A 74 -2.95 -3.79 -2.55
N ASN A 75 -2.13 -4.49 -1.75
CA ASN A 75 -0.67 -4.36 -1.82
C ASN A 75 -0.05 -5.32 -2.85
N LEU A 76 -0.63 -6.51 -3.00
CA LEU A 76 -0.12 -7.54 -3.90
C LEU A 76 -0.53 -7.31 -5.35
N LEU A 77 -1.72 -6.76 -5.59
CA LEU A 77 -2.13 -6.34 -6.92
C LEU A 77 -1.46 -4.99 -7.24
N PRO A 78 -0.87 -4.78 -8.44
CA PRO A 78 -1.03 -5.57 -9.67
C PRO A 78 0.05 -6.64 -9.94
N LEU A 79 1.11 -6.71 -9.13
CA LEU A 79 2.32 -7.48 -9.46
C LEU A 79 2.19 -8.99 -9.19
N TYR A 80 1.40 -9.37 -8.19
CA TYR A 80 1.27 -10.76 -7.72
C TYR A 80 -0.14 -11.31 -7.95
N PHE A 81 -0.70 -11.04 -9.13
CA PHE A 81 -2.07 -11.45 -9.50
C PHE A 81 -2.29 -12.95 -9.31
N ALA A 82 -1.41 -13.79 -9.87
CA ALA A 82 -1.56 -15.25 -9.81
C ALA A 82 -1.57 -15.80 -8.37
N SER A 83 -0.80 -15.20 -7.47
CA SER A 83 -0.80 -15.58 -6.05
C SER A 83 -2.11 -15.21 -5.37
N VAL A 84 -2.65 -14.03 -5.67
CA VAL A 84 -3.96 -13.58 -5.15
C VAL A 84 -5.10 -14.42 -5.72
N GLU A 85 -5.08 -14.73 -7.01
CA GLU A 85 -6.05 -15.59 -7.69
C GLU A 85 -6.06 -17.00 -7.09
N SER A 86 -4.90 -17.65 -6.99
CA SER A 86 -4.78 -18.97 -6.38
C SER A 86 -5.25 -19.00 -4.92
N PHE A 87 -4.90 -17.99 -4.13
CA PHE A 87 -5.42 -17.85 -2.77
C PHE A 87 -6.94 -17.70 -2.77
N LEU A 88 -7.50 -16.89 -3.68
CA LEU A 88 -8.95 -16.66 -3.77
C LEU A 88 -9.71 -17.93 -4.18
N GLU A 89 -9.15 -18.78 -5.04
CA GLU A 89 -9.72 -20.07 -5.39
C GLU A 89 -9.84 -20.99 -4.17
N VAL A 90 -8.76 -21.14 -3.40
CA VAL A 90 -8.78 -21.95 -2.17
C VAL A 90 -9.71 -21.34 -1.13
N LEU A 91 -9.72 -20.01 -1.01
CA LEU A 91 -10.61 -19.30 -0.11
C LEU A 91 -12.07 -19.53 -0.48
N ARG A 92 -12.42 -19.55 -1.77
CA ARG A 92 -13.78 -19.80 -2.23
C ARG A 92 -14.29 -21.17 -1.78
N GLU A 93 -13.42 -22.17 -1.78
CA GLU A 93 -13.77 -23.49 -1.25
C GLU A 93 -13.95 -23.55 0.27
N ALA A 94 -13.32 -22.62 1.01
CA ALA A 94 -13.38 -22.53 2.47
C ALA A 94 -14.54 -21.64 2.95
N ASP A 95 -14.74 -20.49 2.31
CA ASP A 95 -15.78 -19.50 2.56
C ASP A 95 -16.13 -18.74 1.26
N GLN A 96 -17.18 -19.21 0.59
CA GLN A 96 -17.71 -18.58 -0.62
C GLN A 96 -18.17 -17.12 -0.38
N THR A 97 -18.73 -16.82 0.79
CA THR A 97 -19.32 -15.50 1.06
C THR A 97 -18.23 -14.44 1.13
N LEU A 98 -17.12 -14.77 1.79
CA LEU A 98 -15.97 -13.88 1.87
C LEU A 98 -15.31 -13.71 0.49
N ALA A 99 -15.13 -14.79 -0.28
CA ALA A 99 -14.58 -14.72 -1.62
C ALA A 99 -15.42 -13.79 -2.53
N ASP A 100 -16.74 -13.95 -2.53
CA ASP A 100 -17.65 -13.12 -3.33
C ASP A 100 -17.58 -11.64 -2.93
N ASN A 101 -17.40 -11.34 -1.65
CA ASN A 101 -17.24 -9.96 -1.17
C ASN A 101 -15.92 -9.34 -1.65
N LEU A 102 -14.82 -10.11 -1.61
CA LEU A 102 -13.53 -9.67 -2.13
C LEU A 102 -13.58 -9.42 -3.65
N GLU A 103 -14.24 -10.28 -4.43
CA GLU A 103 -14.39 -10.07 -5.89
C GLU A 103 -15.20 -8.83 -6.25
N LYS A 104 -16.19 -8.47 -5.44
CA LYS A 104 -16.92 -7.20 -5.62
C LYS A 104 -16.01 -6.01 -5.39
N ARG A 105 -15.08 -6.11 -4.43
CA ARG A 105 -14.15 -5.04 -4.06
C ARG A 105 -12.95 -4.95 -5.01
N PHE A 106 -12.56 -6.07 -5.62
CA PHE A 106 -11.46 -6.17 -6.59
C PHE A 106 -11.99 -6.76 -7.90
N PRO A 107 -12.68 -5.98 -8.75
CA PRO A 107 -13.31 -6.48 -9.97
C PRO A 107 -12.32 -7.10 -10.96
N ASN A 108 -11.03 -6.74 -10.86
CA ASN A 108 -9.96 -7.29 -11.70
C ASN A 108 -9.72 -8.79 -11.44
N LEU A 109 -10.16 -9.31 -10.29
CA LEU A 109 -10.05 -10.74 -9.94
C LEU A 109 -11.17 -11.58 -10.54
N LYS A 110 -12.17 -10.97 -11.20
CA LYS A 110 -13.22 -11.70 -11.89
C LYS A 110 -12.66 -12.29 -13.18
N VAL A 111 -12.46 -13.59 -13.19
CA VAL A 111 -12.24 -14.40 -14.41
C VAL A 111 -13.56 -14.62 -15.13
#